data_AF-A0ABD7QTJ3-F1
#
_entry.id   AF-A0ABD7QTJ3-F1
#
_cell.length_a   1.000
_cell.length_b   1.000
_cell.length_c   1.000
_cell.angle_alpha   90.00
_cell.angle_beta   90.00
_cell.angle_gamma   90.00
#
_symmetry.space_group_name_H-M   'P 1'
#
loop_
_entity.id
_entity.type
_entity.pdbx_description
1 polymer ?
#
loop_
_entity_poly.entity_id
_entity_poly.type
_entity_poly.pdbx_seq_one_letter_code
_entity_poly.pdbx_strand_id
1 'polypeptide(L)'
;MPLSAAPLSPAGTAGLTHVASAVYEEETEVAIKEPGITASPNRGLALTVGGVLALWGILGFFFAADGDPGFFSRQGGMLWNAFGVNPPLALIWVLLAAVLLITGLGTTIGSRNGNLVVGAVLVVLAVYGFVFVNTSANIFALNTTDNVFHAIVGVILLLTALGADKENLRALRAAARA
;
A
#
# COMPACT_ATOMS: atom_id res chain seq x y z
N MET A 1 79.96 -37.26 -21.13
CA MET A 1 79.54 -36.16 -20.23
C MET A 1 80.33 -34.92 -20.63
N PRO A 2 79.72 -33.72 -20.76
CA PRO A 2 78.52 -33.23 -20.08
C PRO A 2 77.31 -32.98 -20.98
N LEU A 3 76.16 -32.73 -20.34
CA LEU A 3 74.81 -32.61 -20.90
C LEU A 3 74.46 -31.15 -21.25
N SER A 4 73.79 -30.94 -22.38
CA SER A 4 73.20 -29.67 -22.79
C SER A 4 71.88 -29.43 -22.05
N ALA A 5 71.76 -28.30 -21.34
CA ALA A 5 70.56 -27.91 -20.61
C ALA A 5 69.73 -26.92 -21.44
N ALA A 6 68.47 -27.28 -21.70
CA ALA A 6 67.46 -26.41 -22.31
C ALA A 6 66.86 -25.44 -21.26
N PRO A 7 66.34 -24.26 -21.65
CA PRO A 7 65.66 -23.38 -20.73
C PRO A 7 64.21 -23.85 -20.45
N LEU A 8 63.82 -23.86 -19.19
CA LEU A 8 62.45 -24.09 -18.73
C LEU A 8 61.67 -22.76 -18.75
N SER A 9 60.58 -22.69 -19.51
CA SER A 9 59.54 -21.67 -19.33
C SER A 9 58.72 -21.99 -18.07
N PRO A 10 58.42 -21.01 -17.20
CA PRO A 10 57.44 -21.21 -16.14
C PRO A 10 56.02 -21.01 -16.70
N ALA A 11 55.28 -22.11 -16.77
CA ALA A 11 53.84 -22.08 -16.97
C ALA A 11 53.13 -22.01 -15.61
N GLY A 12 52.33 -20.96 -15.43
CA GLY A 12 51.02 -21.01 -14.76
C GLY A 12 50.99 -20.98 -13.22
N THR A 13 50.40 -19.92 -12.67
CA THR A 13 49.43 -19.95 -11.53
C THR A 13 48.87 -18.54 -11.21
N ALA A 14 48.40 -17.78 -12.19
CA ALA A 14 47.82 -16.45 -11.95
C ALA A 14 46.36 -16.28 -12.43
N GLY A 15 45.69 -17.34 -12.90
CA GLY A 15 44.40 -17.23 -13.57
C GLY A 15 43.16 -17.68 -12.79
N LEU A 16 43.30 -18.48 -11.72
CA LEU A 16 42.15 -19.17 -11.11
C LEU A 16 41.49 -18.40 -9.96
N THR A 17 42.23 -17.53 -9.26
CA THR A 17 41.70 -16.79 -8.10
C THR A 17 40.85 -15.60 -8.49
N HIS A 18 41.16 -14.92 -9.61
CA HIS A 18 40.41 -13.76 -10.07
C HIS A 18 39.07 -14.14 -10.72
N VAL A 19 39.01 -15.29 -11.40
CA VAL A 19 37.76 -15.79 -12.02
C VAL A 19 36.81 -16.30 -10.94
N ALA A 20 37.32 -16.97 -9.90
CA ALA A 20 36.49 -17.38 -8.78
C ALA A 20 35.88 -16.17 -8.05
N SER A 21 36.67 -15.13 -7.73
CA SER A 21 36.14 -13.92 -7.08
C SER A 21 35.09 -13.18 -7.93
N ALA A 22 35.33 -13.05 -9.24
CA ALA A 22 34.36 -12.43 -10.15
C ALA A 22 33.07 -13.27 -10.30
N VAL A 23 33.18 -14.60 -10.29
CA VAL A 23 32.02 -15.51 -10.32
C VAL A 23 31.24 -15.49 -9.00
N TYR A 24 31.90 -15.30 -7.86
CA TYR A 24 31.23 -15.12 -6.56
C TYR A 24 30.65 -13.71 -6.37
N GLU A 25 31.25 -12.67 -6.94
CA GLU A 25 30.69 -11.30 -6.97
C GLU A 25 29.50 -11.20 -7.93
N GLU A 26 29.52 -11.90 -9.07
CA GLU A 26 28.41 -11.90 -10.04
C GLU A 26 27.17 -12.65 -9.52
N GLU A 27 27.35 -13.67 -8.67
CA GLU A 27 26.23 -14.40 -8.05
C GLU A 27 25.61 -13.70 -6.81
N THR A 28 26.27 -12.65 -6.28
CA THR A 28 25.87 -11.99 -5.03
C THR A 28 25.25 -10.60 -5.19
N GLU A 29 25.07 -10.10 -6.42
CA GLU A 29 24.24 -8.92 -6.68
C GLU A 29 22.87 -9.32 -7.24
N VAL A 30 22.16 -10.21 -6.55
CA VAL A 30 20.72 -10.37 -6.78
C VAL A 30 20.04 -9.13 -6.21
N ALA A 31 19.95 -8.07 -7.01
CA ALA A 31 19.19 -6.87 -6.69
C ALA A 31 17.79 -7.29 -6.23
N ILE A 32 17.47 -7.06 -4.95
CA ILE A 32 16.15 -7.43 -4.39
C ILE A 32 15.10 -6.58 -5.10
N LYS A 33 14.48 -7.17 -6.13
CA LYS A 33 13.44 -6.52 -6.91
C LYS A 33 12.19 -6.36 -6.04
N GLU A 34 11.63 -5.15 -6.03
CA GLU A 34 10.34 -4.90 -5.39
C GLU A 34 9.30 -5.92 -5.88
N PRO A 35 8.58 -6.59 -4.97
CA PRO A 35 7.52 -7.52 -5.36
C PRO A 35 6.52 -6.83 -6.27
N GLY A 36 6.13 -7.50 -7.36
CA GLY A 36 5.06 -7.01 -8.23
C GLY A 36 3.74 -6.86 -7.48
N ILE A 37 2.79 -6.11 -8.06
CA ILE A 37 1.48 -5.82 -7.44
C ILE A 37 0.73 -7.11 -7.05
N THR A 38 0.80 -8.15 -7.89
CA THR A 38 0.16 -9.45 -7.62
C THR A 38 0.91 -10.31 -6.61
N ALA A 39 2.19 -10.01 -6.36
CA ALA A 39 3.07 -10.72 -5.44
C ALA A 39 3.16 -10.05 -4.05
N SER A 40 2.61 -8.84 -3.90
CA SER A 40 2.50 -8.14 -2.62
C SER A 40 1.04 -7.88 -2.27
N PRO A 41 0.47 -8.62 -1.30
CA PRO A 41 -0.89 -8.36 -0.82
C PRO A 41 -1.11 -6.92 -0.39
N ASN A 42 -0.10 -6.24 0.17
CA ASN A 42 -0.25 -4.82 0.53
C ASN A 42 -0.46 -3.94 -0.70
N ARG A 43 0.30 -4.15 -1.78
CA ARG A 43 0.19 -3.37 -3.02
C ARG A 43 -1.15 -3.63 -3.70
N GLY A 44 -1.50 -4.90 -3.88
CA GLY A 44 -2.76 -5.29 -4.51
C GLY A 44 -3.97 -4.69 -3.77
N LEU A 45 -4.02 -4.87 -2.45
CA LEU A 45 -5.11 -4.34 -1.63
C LEU A 45 -5.20 -2.82 -1.67
N ALA A 46 -4.06 -2.11 -1.58
CA ALA A 46 -4.03 -0.65 -1.65
C ALA A 46 -4.66 -0.15 -2.96
N LEU A 47 -4.31 -0.75 -4.09
CA LEU A 47 -4.88 -0.36 -5.39
C LEU A 47 -6.36 -0.70 -5.51
N THR A 48 -6.79 -1.86 -5.01
CA THR A 48 -8.20 -2.25 -5.04
C THR A 48 -9.06 -1.33 -4.19
N VAL A 49 -8.69 -1.13 -2.92
CA VAL A 49 -9.45 -0.27 -1.99
C VAL A 49 -9.37 1.18 -2.43
N GLY A 50 -8.19 1.64 -2.87
CA GLY A 50 -8.01 2.98 -3.43
C GLY A 50 -8.91 3.23 -4.63
N GLY A 51 -9.03 2.26 -5.55
CA GLY A 51 -9.92 2.36 -6.70
C GLY A 51 -11.41 2.43 -6.30
N VAL A 52 -11.84 1.60 -5.35
CA VAL A 52 -13.22 1.63 -4.83
C VAL A 52 -13.51 2.97 -4.16
N LEU A 53 -12.62 3.46 -3.28
CA LEU A 53 -12.78 4.74 -2.60
C LEU A 53 -12.74 5.92 -3.58
N ALA A 54 -11.93 5.87 -4.64
CA ALA A 54 -11.92 6.89 -5.68
C ALA A 54 -13.29 6.96 -6.37
N LEU A 55 -13.83 5.80 -6.77
CA LEU A 55 -15.14 5.71 -7.39
C LEU A 55 -16.24 6.23 -6.46
N TRP A 56 -16.23 5.83 -5.19
CA TRP A 56 -17.21 6.26 -4.19
C TRP A 56 -17.11 7.76 -3.90
N GLY A 57 -15.90 8.28 -3.71
CA GLY A 57 -15.66 9.70 -3.45
C GLY A 57 -16.07 10.60 -4.61
N ILE A 58 -15.67 10.24 -5.85
CA ILE A 58 -16.01 11.00 -7.05
C ILE A 58 -17.53 11.01 -7.26
N LEU A 59 -18.17 9.84 -7.22
CA LEU A 59 -19.63 9.77 -7.34
C LEU A 59 -20.34 10.48 -6.19
N GLY A 60 -19.80 10.41 -4.98
CA GLY A 60 -20.33 11.09 -3.80
C GLY A 60 -20.51 12.59 -4.00
N PHE A 61 -19.62 13.26 -4.74
CA PHE A 61 -19.81 14.68 -5.06
C PHE A 61 -21.03 14.95 -5.96
N PHE A 62 -21.35 14.04 -6.88
CA PHE A 62 -22.53 14.18 -7.74
C PHE A 62 -23.83 13.97 -6.97
N PHE A 63 -23.87 12.96 -6.09
CA PHE A 63 -25.06 12.65 -5.30
C PHE A 63 -25.22 13.54 -4.06
N ALA A 64 -24.14 14.16 -3.56
CA ALA A 64 -24.21 15.08 -2.42
C ALA A 64 -25.16 16.26 -2.69
N ALA A 65 -25.30 16.68 -3.95
CA ALA A 65 -26.18 17.77 -4.35
C ALA A 65 -27.69 17.44 -4.22
N ASP A 66 -28.05 16.16 -4.14
CA ASP A 66 -29.44 15.72 -3.99
C ASP A 66 -29.94 15.83 -2.54
N GLY A 67 -29.06 16.15 -1.59
CA GLY A 67 -29.33 16.26 -0.16
C GLY A 67 -29.49 17.68 0.37
N ASP A 68 -29.22 17.86 1.67
CA ASP A 68 -29.16 19.17 2.33
C ASP A 68 -28.07 20.05 1.66
N PRO A 69 -28.36 21.31 1.28
CA PRO A 69 -27.40 22.19 0.60
C PRO A 69 -26.20 22.59 1.47
N GLY A 70 -26.22 22.33 2.78
CA GLY A 70 -25.10 22.59 3.67
C GLY A 70 -23.85 21.78 3.32
N PHE A 71 -22.67 22.43 3.28
CA PHE A 71 -21.40 21.73 3.07
C PHE A 71 -21.14 20.73 4.20
N PHE A 72 -21.27 21.16 5.46
CA PHE A 72 -21.31 20.27 6.61
C PHE A 72 -22.77 20.08 7.04
N SER A 73 -23.32 18.92 6.71
CA SER A 73 -24.71 18.59 6.96
C SER A 73 -24.83 17.21 7.61
N ARG A 74 -25.87 17.07 8.44
CA ARG A 74 -26.22 15.78 9.04
C ARG A 74 -26.91 14.84 8.07
N GLN A 75 -27.59 15.41 7.09
CA GLN A 75 -28.27 14.67 6.03
C GLN A 75 -27.63 15.02 4.70
N GLY A 76 -27.43 14.01 3.88
CA GLY A 76 -26.84 14.15 2.56
C GLY A 76 -27.68 13.42 1.52
N GLY A 77 -27.18 13.42 0.28
CA GLY A 77 -27.74 12.56 -0.75
C GLY A 77 -27.43 11.09 -0.49
N MET A 78 -27.95 10.23 -1.37
CA MET A 78 -27.82 8.79 -1.22
C MET A 78 -27.10 8.18 -2.41
N LEU A 79 -25.98 7.52 -2.14
CA LEU A 79 -25.21 6.75 -3.10
C LEU A 79 -25.65 5.28 -3.05
N TRP A 80 -26.02 4.71 -4.20
CA TRP A 80 -26.61 3.35 -4.33
C TRP A 80 -27.83 3.12 -3.43
N ASN A 81 -28.55 4.18 -3.04
CA ASN A 81 -29.64 4.13 -2.08
C ASN A 81 -29.25 3.52 -0.71
N ALA A 82 -27.96 3.53 -0.37
CA ALA A 82 -27.43 2.85 0.82
C ALA A 82 -26.39 3.67 1.58
N PHE A 83 -25.53 4.43 0.90
CA PHE A 83 -24.46 5.23 1.50
C PHE A 83 -24.90 6.69 1.60
N GLY A 84 -24.79 7.29 2.79
CA GLY A 84 -25.07 8.71 2.97
C GLY A 84 -23.88 9.51 2.47
N VAL A 85 -24.11 10.53 1.66
CA VAL A 85 -23.01 11.33 1.08
C VAL A 85 -23.25 12.82 1.18
N ASN A 86 -22.23 13.52 1.65
CA ASN A 86 -22.10 14.96 1.59
C ASN A 86 -20.69 15.34 1.10
N PRO A 87 -20.43 16.61 0.76
CA PRO A 87 -19.14 17.00 0.16
C PRO A 87 -17.92 16.67 1.04
N PRO A 88 -17.93 16.87 2.37
CA PRO A 88 -16.85 16.46 3.25
C PRO A 88 -16.54 14.96 3.22
N LEU A 89 -17.56 14.09 3.27
CA LEU A 89 -17.33 12.64 3.24
C LEU A 89 -16.78 12.19 1.88
N ALA A 90 -17.33 12.72 0.79
CA ALA A 90 -16.84 12.48 -0.56
C ALA A 90 -15.36 12.89 -0.68
N LEU A 91 -14.99 14.05 -0.14
CA LEU A 91 -13.61 14.52 -0.11
C LEU A 91 -12.70 13.58 0.69
N ILE A 92 -13.13 13.12 1.86
CA ILE A 92 -12.36 12.16 2.66
C ILE A 92 -12.07 10.89 1.86
N TRP A 93 -13.07 10.31 1.18
CA TRP A 93 -12.84 9.13 0.35
C TRP A 93 -11.86 9.38 -0.80
N VAL A 94 -11.93 10.54 -1.47
CA VAL A 94 -10.95 10.90 -2.51
C VAL A 94 -9.54 11.04 -1.94
N LEU A 95 -9.37 11.68 -0.78
CA LEU A 95 -8.05 11.83 -0.16
C LEU A 95 -7.46 10.49 0.28
N LEU A 96 -8.28 9.62 0.89
CA LEU A 96 -7.87 8.27 1.27
C LEU A 96 -7.52 7.43 0.04
N ALA A 97 -8.31 7.55 -1.03
CA ALA A 97 -8.03 6.91 -2.30
C ALA A 97 -6.70 7.37 -2.89
N ALA A 98 -6.42 8.68 -2.89
CA ALA A 98 -5.16 9.22 -3.38
C ALA A 98 -3.96 8.63 -2.62
N VAL A 99 -4.03 8.56 -1.28
CA VAL A 99 -2.99 7.94 -0.46
C VAL A 99 -2.77 6.49 -0.87
N LEU A 100 -3.83 5.69 -0.98
CA LEU A 100 -3.73 4.27 -1.32
C LEU A 100 -3.23 4.03 -2.75
N LEU A 101 -3.68 4.82 -3.73
CA LEU A 101 -3.28 4.69 -5.12
C LEU A 101 -1.80 5.07 -5.30
N ILE A 102 -1.36 6.18 -4.70
CA ILE A 102 0.05 6.61 -4.74
C ILE A 102 0.94 5.56 -4.06
N THR A 103 0.57 5.12 -2.87
CA THR A 103 1.40 4.16 -2.11
C THR A 103 1.38 2.76 -2.71
N GLY A 104 0.24 2.34 -3.30
CA GLY A 104 0.04 1.07 -4.02
C GLY A 104 0.90 0.94 -5.27
N LEU A 105 0.98 2.02 -6.06
CA LEU A 105 1.81 2.07 -7.27
C LEU A 105 3.31 2.15 -6.96
N GLY A 106 3.68 2.66 -5.79
CA GLY A 106 5.07 2.80 -5.34
C GLY A 106 5.73 1.48 -4.92
N THR A 107 5.99 1.33 -3.62
CA THR A 107 6.77 0.23 -3.04
C THR A 107 5.94 -0.62 -2.08
N THR A 108 6.39 -1.85 -1.79
CA THR A 108 5.72 -2.70 -0.79
C THR A 108 5.71 -2.06 0.60
N ILE A 109 6.80 -1.38 0.98
CA ILE A 109 6.88 -0.64 2.25
C ILE A 109 5.89 0.53 2.26
N GLY A 110 5.85 1.31 1.19
CA GLY A 110 4.92 2.43 1.04
C GLY A 110 3.47 1.97 1.12
N SER A 111 3.11 0.93 0.37
CA SER A 111 1.76 0.35 0.38
C SER A 111 1.34 -0.14 1.76
N ARG A 112 2.24 -0.81 2.49
CA ARG A 112 1.97 -1.24 3.87
C ARG A 112 1.63 -0.05 4.76
N ASN A 113 2.43 1.01 4.68
CA ASN A 113 2.21 2.21 5.49
C ASN A 113 0.92 2.94 5.08
N GLY A 114 0.62 3.00 3.79
CA GLY A 114 -0.65 3.51 3.26
C GLY A 114 -1.85 2.73 3.83
N ASN A 115 -1.83 1.40 3.73
CA ASN A 115 -2.85 0.53 4.31
C ASN A 115 -3.00 0.76 5.82
N LEU A 116 -1.90 0.89 6.55
CA LEU A 116 -1.94 1.13 8.00
C LEU A 116 -2.62 2.47 8.34
N VAL A 117 -2.21 3.56 7.68
CA VAL A 117 -2.73 4.90 7.93
C VAL A 117 -4.20 5.00 7.53
N VAL A 118 -4.54 4.58 6.31
CA VAL A 118 -5.92 4.64 5.82
C VAL A 118 -6.82 3.69 6.59
N GLY A 119 -6.34 2.49 6.92
CA GLY A 119 -7.07 1.55 7.76
C GLY A 119 -7.41 2.14 9.13
N ALA A 120 -6.45 2.80 9.78
CA ALA A 120 -6.69 3.46 11.06
C ALA A 120 -7.71 4.60 10.94
N VAL A 121 -7.61 5.44 9.91
CA VAL A 121 -8.57 6.53 9.67
C VAL A 121 -9.98 6.00 9.45
N LEU A 122 -10.14 4.93 8.67
CA LEU A 122 -11.45 4.31 8.43
C LEU A 122 -12.04 3.70 9.70
N VAL A 123 -11.24 3.05 10.54
CA VAL A 123 -11.72 2.56 11.84
C VAL A 123 -12.16 3.71 12.74
N VAL A 124 -11.40 4.81 12.79
CA VAL A 124 -11.79 6.01 13.55
C VAL A 124 -13.09 6.59 13.01
N LEU A 125 -13.25 6.67 11.68
CA LEU A 125 -14.46 7.18 11.04
C LEU A 125 -15.67 6.30 11.35
N ALA A 126 -15.50 4.97 11.35
CA ALA A 126 -16.54 4.03 11.73
C ALA A 126 -16.99 4.23 13.18
N VAL A 127 -16.03 4.33 14.11
CA VAL A 127 -16.32 4.57 15.54
C VAL A 127 -17.04 5.90 15.71
N TYR A 128 -16.52 6.97 15.11
CA TYR A 128 -17.16 8.28 15.10
C TYR A 128 -18.61 8.19 14.58
N GLY A 129 -18.82 7.51 13.45
CA GLY A 129 -20.14 7.38 12.86
C GLY A 129 -21.11 6.60 13.75
N PHE A 130 -20.71 5.46 14.31
CA PHE A 130 -21.57 4.71 15.23
C PHE A 130 -21.93 5.51 16.49
N VAL A 131 -20.99 6.30 17.03
CA VAL A 131 -21.21 7.12 18.22
C VAL A 131 -22.14 8.30 17.92
N PHE A 132 -21.98 8.95 16.76
CA PHE A 132 -22.62 10.24 16.48
C PHE A 132 -23.77 10.20 15.45
N VAL A 133 -24.08 9.05 14.83
CA VAL A 133 -25.07 8.92 13.73
C VAL A 133 -26.40 9.63 14.00
N ASN A 134 -26.89 9.58 15.23
CA ASN A 134 -28.18 10.15 15.63
C ASN A 134 -28.08 11.56 16.24
N THR A 135 -26.94 12.22 16.13
CA THR A 135 -26.65 13.52 16.76
C THR A 135 -26.35 14.61 15.73
N SER A 136 -26.38 15.87 16.16
CA SER A 136 -25.92 17.00 15.34
C SER A 136 -24.42 16.96 15.04
N ALA A 137 -23.65 16.16 15.78
CA ALA A 137 -22.23 16.03 15.56
C ALA A 137 -21.89 15.25 14.28
N ASN A 138 -22.83 14.51 13.66
CA ASN A 138 -22.63 13.77 12.41
C ASN A 138 -22.54 14.72 11.20
N ILE A 139 -21.44 15.44 11.06
CA ILE A 139 -21.25 16.44 10.00
C ILE A 139 -20.89 15.83 8.62
N PHE A 140 -20.78 14.50 8.55
CA PHE A 140 -20.39 13.74 7.36
C PHE A 140 -21.56 12.97 6.74
N ALA A 141 -22.77 13.18 7.24
CA ALA A 141 -23.97 12.44 6.84
C ALA A 141 -23.82 10.90 6.90
N LEU A 142 -22.99 10.40 7.83
CA LEU A 142 -22.72 8.98 7.99
C LEU A 142 -23.99 8.24 8.42
N ASN A 143 -24.25 7.10 7.79
CA ASN A 143 -25.29 6.18 8.17
C ASN A 143 -24.70 4.82 8.58
N THR A 144 -25.56 3.87 8.95
CA THR A 144 -25.14 2.53 9.38
C THR A 144 -24.32 1.80 8.30
N THR A 145 -24.73 1.89 7.03
CA THR A 145 -24.03 1.26 5.91
C THR A 145 -22.62 1.83 5.76
N ASP A 146 -22.47 3.16 5.82
CA ASP A 146 -21.18 3.83 5.76
C ASP A 146 -20.24 3.31 6.85
N ASN A 147 -20.74 3.28 8.09
CA ASN A 147 -19.96 2.90 9.27
C ASN A 147 -19.51 1.43 9.21
N VAL A 148 -20.39 0.53 8.78
CA VAL A 148 -20.05 -0.89 8.60
C VAL A 148 -19.00 -1.05 7.49
N PHE A 149 -19.15 -0.34 6.38
CA PHE A 149 -18.17 -0.35 5.30
C PHE A 149 -16.79 0.15 5.79
N HIS A 150 -16.73 1.29 6.48
CA HIS A 150 -15.49 1.82 7.04
C HIS A 150 -14.84 0.85 8.03
N ALA A 151 -15.64 0.20 8.90
CA ALA A 151 -15.15 -0.78 9.85
C ALA A 151 -14.52 -2.00 9.15
N ILE A 152 -15.24 -2.62 8.21
CA ILE A 152 -14.76 -3.82 7.51
C ILE A 152 -13.51 -3.50 6.70
N VAL A 153 -13.54 -2.46 5.87
CA VAL A 153 -12.41 -2.08 5.02
C VAL A 153 -11.22 -1.65 5.87
N GLY A 154 -11.47 -0.85 6.91
CA GLY A 154 -10.43 -0.38 7.83
C GLY A 154 -9.70 -1.53 8.52
N VAL A 155 -10.45 -2.51 9.05
CA VAL A 155 -9.87 -3.69 9.70
C VAL A 155 -9.08 -4.55 8.70
N ILE A 156 -9.60 -4.78 7.49
CA ILE A 156 -8.89 -5.55 6.46
C ILE A 156 -7.55 -4.88 6.12
N LEU A 157 -7.54 -3.57 5.88
CA LEU A 157 -6.30 -2.82 5.62
C LEU A 157 -5.29 -2.95 6.75
N LEU A 158 -5.72 -2.83 8.01
CA LEU A 158 -4.86 -2.98 9.18
C LEU A 158 -4.30 -4.40 9.31
N LEU A 159 -5.14 -5.42 9.17
CA LEU A 159 -4.72 -6.82 9.23
C LEU A 159 -3.73 -7.15 8.13
N THR A 160 -3.95 -6.67 6.90
CA THR A 160 -3.00 -6.86 5.80
C THR A 160 -1.68 -6.13 6.04
N ALA A 161 -1.73 -4.88 6.55
CA ALA A 161 -0.53 -4.12 6.87
C ALA A 161 0.33 -4.78 7.97
N LEU A 162 -0.30 -5.42 8.95
CA LEU A 162 0.40 -6.08 10.06
C LEU A 162 0.79 -7.54 9.74
N GLY A 163 -0.02 -8.22 8.95
CA GLY A 163 0.05 -9.66 8.72
C GLY A 163 0.80 -10.08 7.47
N ALA A 164 0.66 -9.35 6.36
CA ALA A 164 1.19 -9.75 5.06
C ALA A 164 2.62 -9.25 4.78
N ASP A 165 3.23 -9.74 3.69
CA ASP A 165 4.55 -9.31 3.16
C ASP A 165 5.72 -9.40 4.15
N LYS A 166 5.62 -10.19 5.23
CA LYS A 166 6.65 -10.22 6.28
C LYS A 166 8.04 -10.59 5.77
N GLU A 167 8.13 -11.55 4.86
CA GLU A 167 9.39 -12.01 4.26
C GLU A 167 9.95 -10.96 3.30
N ASN A 168 9.12 -10.48 2.36
CA ASN A 168 9.45 -9.39 1.44
C ASN A 168 10.00 -8.16 2.18
N LEU A 169 9.34 -7.75 3.28
CA LEU A 169 9.75 -6.60 4.07
C LEU A 169 11.03 -6.84 4.87
N ARG A 170 11.31 -8.07 5.29
CA ARG A 170 12.58 -8.41 5.97
C ARG A 170 13.73 -8.35 4.97
N ALA A 171 13.55 -8.92 3.79
CA ALA A 171 14.52 -8.88 2.70
C ALA A 171 14.85 -7.44 2.29
N LEU A 172 13.83 -6.60 2.02
CA LEU A 172 14.02 -5.19 1.66
C LEU A 172 14.76 -4.38 2.75
N ARG A 173 14.46 -4.63 4.03
CA ARG A 173 15.16 -3.96 5.15
C ARG A 173 16.59 -4.43 5.34
N ALA A 174 16.88 -5.69 5.05
CA ALA A 174 18.24 -6.22 5.11
C ALA A 174 19.10 -5.60 4.01
N ALA A 175 18.56 -5.51 2.78
CA ALA A 175 19.22 -4.85 1.66
C ALA A 175 19.50 -3.36 1.93
N ALA A 176 18.56 -2.64 2.57
CA ALA A 176 18.77 -1.23 2.91
C ALA A 176 19.82 -0.96 4.02
N ARG A 177 20.35 -2.01 4.66
CA ARG A 177 21.36 -1.92 5.73
C ARG A 177 22.73 -2.45 5.31
N ALA A 178 22.81 -3.12 4.17
CA ALA A 178 24.06 -3.51 3.53
C ALA A 178 24.66 -2.30 2.81
#